data_AF-A0A965Z5Z7-F1
#
_entry.id   AF-A0A965Z5Z7-F1
#
_cell.length_a   1.000
_cell.length_b   1.000
_cell.length_c   1.000
_cell.angle_alpha   90.00
_cell.angle_beta   90.00
_cell.angle_gamma   90.00
#
_symmetry.space_group_name_H-M   'P 1'
#
loop_
_entity.id
_entity.type
_entity.pdbx_description
1 polymer ?
#
loop_
_entity_poly.entity_id
_entity_poly.type
_entity_poly.pdbx_seq_one_letter_code
_entity_poly.pdbx_strand_id
1 'polypeptide(L)'
;MPSLAFGSANAFRTLVVVNTNSADSVELGAYYAEQHGIPSHQICPVNIATGLTTIASNVFHDSVLAPINNHLAAEELAGQIDFVVLCWDFPTRVESVEGVSA
;
A
#
# COMPACT_ATOMS: atom_id res chain seq x y z
N MET A 1 -11.16 26.87 -15.43
CA MET A 1 -10.42 26.17 -16.51
C MET A 1 -10.11 24.78 -15.99
N PRO A 2 -10.45 23.68 -16.69
CA PRO A 2 -10.12 22.35 -16.18
C PRO A 2 -8.62 22.13 -16.43
N SER A 3 -7.87 21.93 -15.36
CA SER A 3 -6.47 21.50 -15.45
C SER A 3 -6.48 20.05 -15.91
N LEU A 4 -5.98 19.79 -17.11
CA LEU A 4 -5.59 18.44 -17.52
C LEU A 4 -4.32 18.11 -16.73
N ALA A 5 -4.50 17.66 -15.50
CA ALA A 5 -3.43 17.02 -14.75
C ALA A 5 -3.09 15.74 -15.52
N PHE A 6 -2.07 15.82 -16.38
CA PHE A 6 -1.34 14.64 -16.80
C PHE A 6 -0.74 14.06 -15.52
N GLY A 7 -1.49 13.17 -14.86
CA GLY A 7 -0.88 12.20 -13.99
C GLY A 7 0.29 11.59 -14.76
N SER A 8 1.43 11.43 -14.08
CA SER A 8 2.60 10.75 -14.65
C SER A 8 2.11 9.51 -15.42
N ALA A 9 2.65 9.21 -16.60
CA ALA A 9 2.17 8.08 -17.42
C ALA A 9 2.12 6.74 -16.65
N ASN A 10 2.81 6.66 -15.51
CA ASN A 10 2.87 5.50 -14.61
C ASN A 10 1.93 5.59 -13.39
N ALA A 11 1.21 6.70 -13.20
CA ALA A 11 0.28 6.91 -12.09
C ALA A 11 -0.82 5.83 -12.08
N PHE A 12 -1.32 5.46 -13.26
CA PHE A 12 -2.31 4.40 -13.44
C PHE A 12 -1.78 2.98 -13.18
N ARG A 13 -0.46 2.83 -13.05
CA ARG A 13 0.24 1.57 -12.78
C ARG A 13 0.77 1.49 -11.35
N THR A 14 0.34 2.42 -10.48
CA THR A 14 0.86 2.57 -9.12
C THR A 14 -0.25 2.33 -8.10
N LEU A 15 -0.05 1.35 -7.21
CA LEU A 15 -0.91 1.13 -6.06
C LEU A 15 -0.35 1.87 -4.85
N VAL A 16 -1.15 2.73 -4.25
CA VAL A 16 -0.80 3.44 -3.02
C VAL A 16 -1.38 2.68 -1.84
N VAL A 17 -0.53 2.26 -0.91
CA VAL A 17 -0.95 1.50 0.26
C VAL A 17 -0.87 2.42 1.47
N VAL A 18 -2.00 2.57 2.15
CA VAL A 18 -2.15 3.45 3.32
C VAL A 18 -2.50 2.64 4.55
N ASN A 19 -1.87 2.96 5.68
CA ASN A 19 -2.18 2.36 6.97
C ASN A 19 -3.34 3.13 7.62
N THR A 20 -4.49 2.47 7.77
CA THR A 20 -5.69 3.08 8.35
C THR A 20 -5.57 3.38 9.85
N ASN A 21 -4.58 2.81 10.56
CA ASN A 21 -4.31 3.17 11.96
C ASN A 21 -3.53 4.48 12.11
N SER A 22 -2.91 5.00 11.05
CA SER A 22 -2.14 6.24 11.09
C SER A 22 -2.82 7.32 10.25
N ALA A 23 -3.31 8.37 10.90
CA ALA A 23 -3.91 9.51 10.21
C ALA A 23 -2.92 10.17 9.24
N ASP A 24 -1.64 10.25 9.61
CA ASP A 24 -0.56 10.76 8.76
C ASP A 24 -0.38 9.91 7.49
N SER A 25 -0.45 8.58 7.61
CA SER A 25 -0.36 7.67 6.47
C SER A 25 -1.51 7.85 5.49
N VAL A 26 -2.73 8.01 6.00
CA VAL A 26 -3.93 8.24 5.17
C VAL A 26 -3.86 9.59 4.46
N GLU A 27 -3.49 10.65 5.18
CA GLU A 27 -3.37 12.00 4.60
C GLU A 27 -2.25 12.07 3.54
N LEU A 28 -1.08 11.48 3.82
CA LEU A 28 0.02 11.41 2.86
C LEU A 28 -0.34 10.61 1.60
N GLY A 29 -1.03 9.48 1.76
CA GLY A 29 -1.45 8.66 0.63
C GLY A 29 -2.48 9.36 -0.25
N ALA A 30 -3.46 10.05 0.36
CA ALA A 30 -4.43 10.86 -0.36
C ALA A 30 -3.73 12.01 -1.11
N TYR A 31 -2.84 12.74 -0.43
CA TYR A 31 -2.07 13.82 -1.03
C TYR A 31 -1.23 13.33 -2.22
N TYR A 32 -0.49 12.22 -2.06
CA TYR A 32 0.30 11.63 -3.14
C TYR A 32 -0.56 11.22 -4.33
N ALA A 33 -1.71 10.59 -4.07
CA ALA A 33 -2.63 10.20 -5.12
C ALA A 33 -3.18 11.41 -5.90
N GLU A 34 -3.57 12.49 -5.21
CA GLU A 34 -4.05 13.73 -5.83
C GLU A 34 -2.98 14.41 -6.67
N GLN A 35 -1.74 14.50 -6.17
CA GLN A 35 -0.62 15.12 -6.90
C GLN A 35 -0.27 14.36 -8.18
N HIS A 36 -0.36 13.03 -8.14
CA HIS A 36 0.01 12.17 -9.27
C HIS A 36 -1.17 11.78 -10.17
N GLY A 37 -2.40 12.19 -9.84
CA GLY A 37 -3.60 11.82 -10.60
C GLY A 37 -3.91 10.32 -10.51
N ILE A 38 -3.55 9.67 -9.39
CA ILE A 38 -3.83 8.26 -9.14
C ILE A 38 -5.31 8.14 -8.76
N PRO A 39 -6.10 7.27 -9.41
CA PRO A 39 -7.49 7.08 -9.06
C PRO A 39 -7.63 6.51 -7.64
N SER A 40 -8.67 6.94 -6.92
CA SER A 40 -8.92 6.53 -5.52
C SER A 40 -9.04 5.02 -5.33
N HIS A 41 -9.46 4.32 -6.38
CA HIS A 41 -9.61 2.87 -6.43
C HIS A 41 -8.24 2.14 -6.46
N GLN A 42 -7.15 2.84 -6.78
CA GLN A 42 -5.77 2.34 -6.65
C GLN A 42 -5.15 2.67 -5.28
N ILE A 43 -5.96 3.16 -4.33
CA ILE A 43 -5.56 3.34 -2.93
C ILE A 43 -6.05 2.11 -2.16
N CYS A 44 -5.11 1.31 -1.67
CA CYS A 44 -5.39 0.14 -0.86
C CYS A 44 -5.23 0.47 0.63
N PRO A 45 -6.33 0.48 1.41
CA PRO A 45 -6.24 0.61 2.85
C PRO A 45 -5.81 -0.73 3.48
N VAL A 46 -4.78 -0.68 4.32
CA VAL A 46 -4.36 -1.81 5.14
C VAL A 46 -4.43 -1.45 6.61
N ASN A 47 -4.73 -2.44 7.43
CA ASN A 47 -4.86 -2.27 8.87
C ASN A 47 -3.66 -2.93 9.54
N ILE A 48 -2.64 -2.14 9.89
CA ILE A 48 -1.45 -2.64 10.58
C ILE A 48 -1.13 -1.79 11.81
N ALA A 49 -0.64 -2.44 12.86
CA ALA A 49 -0.26 -1.77 14.09
C ALA A 49 0.85 -0.73 13.84
N THR A 50 0.66 0.46 14.40
CA THR A 50 1.55 1.60 14.24
C THR A 50 2.70 1.59 15.24
N GLY A 51 3.80 2.25 14.90
CA GLY A 51 4.96 2.37 15.81
C GLY A 51 5.76 1.09 16.05
N LEU A 52 5.49 0.02 15.30
CA LEU A 52 6.27 -1.21 15.33
C LEU A 52 7.36 -1.19 14.26
N THR A 53 8.62 -1.29 14.67
CA THR A 53 9.74 -1.45 13.72
C THR A 53 9.79 -2.87 13.15
N THR A 54 9.35 -3.84 13.94
CA THR A 54 9.50 -5.26 13.69
C THR A 54 8.15 -5.95 13.85
N ILE A 55 7.76 -6.75 12.86
CA ILE A 55 6.52 -7.54 12.90
C ILE A 55 6.76 -9.00 12.54
N ALA A 56 5.93 -9.90 13.05
CA ALA A 56 6.02 -11.31 12.69
C ALA A 56 5.54 -11.58 11.25
N SER A 57 6.14 -12.56 10.58
CA SER A 57 5.82 -12.90 9.18
C SER A 57 4.34 -13.26 8.94
N ASN A 58 3.70 -13.93 9.91
CA ASN A 58 2.27 -14.25 9.82
C ASN A 58 1.40 -12.99 9.85
N VAL A 59 1.73 -12.02 10.71
CA VAL A 59 1.02 -10.73 10.80
C VAL A 59 1.23 -9.92 9.53
N PHE A 60 2.43 -9.91 8.96
CA PHE A 60 2.67 -9.27 7.67
C PHE A 60 1.79 -9.85 6.55
N HIS A 61 1.73 -11.19 6.49
CA HIS A 61 0.95 -11.87 5.46
C HIS A 61 -0.54 -11.56 5.57
N ASP A 62 -1.09 -11.61 6.79
CA ASP A 62 -2.51 -11.44 7.04
C ASP A 62 -2.96 -9.98 6.97
N SER A 63 -2.16 -9.05 7.51
CA SER A 63 -2.53 -7.65 7.66
C SER A 63 -2.10 -6.75 6.51
N VAL A 64 -1.16 -7.18 5.66
CA VAL A 64 -0.63 -6.37 4.53
C VAL A 64 -0.78 -7.11 3.21
N LEU A 65 -0.20 -8.31 3.09
CA LEU A 65 -0.15 -9.02 1.81
C LEU A 65 -1.52 -9.51 1.34
N ALA A 66 -2.31 -10.10 2.23
CA ALA A 66 -3.66 -10.56 1.94
C ALA A 66 -4.61 -9.41 1.51
N PRO A 67 -4.70 -8.28 2.24
CA PRO A 67 -5.55 -7.18 1.82
C PRO A 67 -5.07 -6.53 0.51
N ILE A 68 -3.77 -6.41 0.27
CA ILE A 68 -3.26 -5.91 -1.03
C ILE A 68 -3.68 -6.83 -2.18
N ASN A 69 -3.51 -8.14 -2.04
CA ASN A 69 -3.91 -9.10 -3.08
C ASN A 69 -5.44 -9.10 -3.29
N ASN A 70 -6.21 -9.03 -2.20
CA ASN A 70 -7.66 -8.96 -2.28
C ASN A 70 -8.13 -7.68 -2.98
N HIS A 71 -7.50 -6.54 -2.66
CA HIS A 71 -7.75 -5.26 -3.32
C HIS A 71 -7.40 -5.32 -4.82
N LEU A 72 -6.23 -5.85 -5.17
CA LEU A 72 -5.84 -6.02 -6.56
C LEU A 72 -6.79 -6.93 -7.36
N ALA A 73 -7.32 -7.97 -6.71
CA ALA A 73 -8.28 -8.89 -7.32
C ALA A 73 -9.69 -8.29 -7.44
N ALA A 74 -10.17 -7.59 -6.42
CA ALA A 74 -11.48 -6.95 -6.40
C ALA A 74 -11.60 -5.85 -7.46
N GLU A 75 -10.52 -5.10 -7.64
CA GLU A 75 -10.45 -3.94 -8.53
C GLU A 75 -9.95 -4.30 -9.94
N GLU A 76 -9.74 -5.59 -10.24
CA GLU A 76 -9.20 -6.10 -11.52
C GLU A 76 -7.88 -5.42 -11.95
N LEU A 77 -7.11 -4.96 -10.96
CA LEU A 77 -5.83 -4.27 -11.12
C LEU A 77 -4.65 -5.24 -11.28
N ALA A 78 -4.88 -6.53 -11.06
CA ALA A 78 -3.89 -7.59 -11.23
C ALA A 78 -3.33 -7.60 -12.67
N GLY A 79 -2.06 -7.22 -12.82
CA GLY A 79 -1.37 -7.10 -14.12
C GLY A 79 -1.39 -5.69 -14.74
N GLN A 80 -2.07 -4.72 -14.13
CA GLN A 80 -2.02 -3.31 -14.51
C GLN A 80 -1.08 -2.51 -13.60
N ILE A 81 -0.91 -2.96 -12.35
CA ILE A 81 -0.04 -2.33 -11.36
C ILE A 81 1.38 -2.92 -11.44
N ASP A 82 2.38 -2.06 -11.65
CA ASP A 82 3.80 -2.40 -11.62
C ASP A 82 4.49 -1.88 -10.35
N PHE A 83 3.95 -0.82 -9.73
CA PHE A 83 4.57 -0.14 -8.61
C PHE A 83 3.65 -0.15 -7.39
N VAL A 84 4.24 -0.44 -6.22
CA VAL A 84 3.54 -0.36 -4.93
C VAL A 84 4.24 0.68 -4.07
N VAL A 85 3.51 1.71 -3.68
CA VAL A 85 4.00 2.80 -2.82
C VAL A 85 3.43 2.59 -1.43
N LEU A 86 4.32 2.41 -0.45
CA LEU A 86 3.95 2.31 0.96
C LEU A 86 4.03 3.71 1.58
N CYS A 87 2.91 4.23 2.09
CA CYS A 87 2.85 5.54 2.70
C CYS A 87 2.96 5.44 4.21
N TRP A 88 4.07 5.90 4.80
CA TRP A 88 4.28 6.19 6.24
C TRP A 88 3.80 5.15 7.29
N ASP A 89 4.53 5.01 8.39
CA ASP A 89 4.15 4.11 9.50
C ASP A 89 3.95 2.63 9.08
N PHE A 90 4.87 2.16 8.23
CA PHE A 90 5.02 0.75 7.89
C PHE A 90 6.25 0.16 8.59
N PRO A 91 6.18 -1.10 9.04
CA PRO A 91 7.31 -1.76 9.67
C PRO A 91 8.44 -1.96 8.66
N THR A 92 9.67 -1.79 9.12
CA THR A 92 10.88 -1.91 8.28
C THR A 92 11.51 -3.30 8.36
N ARG A 93 11.08 -4.12 9.33
CA ARG A 93 11.59 -5.49 9.53
C ARG A 93 10.45 -6.48 9.71
N VAL A 94 10.56 -7.59 9.00
CA VAL A 94 9.71 -8.77 9.22
C VAL A 94 10.56 -9.86 9.90
N GLU A 95 10.12 -10.33 11.06
CA GLU A 95 10.71 -11.51 11.70
C GLU A 95 10.28 -12.74 10.94
N SER A 96 11.20 -13.25 10.13
CA SER A 96 11.09 -14.61 9.64
C SER A 96 11.53 -15.53 10.74
N VAL A 97 10.63 -16.40 11.20
CA VAL A 97 11.02 -17.57 11.97
C VAL A 97 11.72 -18.51 10.99
N GLU A 98 13.02 -18.30 10.77
CA GLU A 98 13.89 -19.27 10.11
C GLU A 98 14.08 -20.45 11.08
N GLY A 99 13.04 -21.27 11.22
CA GLY A 99 13.18 -22.63 11.68
C GLY A 99 13.92 -23.40 10.59
N VAL A 100 15.25 -23.44 10.68
CA VAL A 100 16.04 -24.47 10.02
C VAL A 100 15.54 -25.81 10.55
N SER A 101 14.68 -26.47 9.78
CA SER A 101 14.47 -27.91 9.95
C SER A 101 15.75 -28.59 9.48
N ALA A 102 16.57 -29.02 10.43
CA ALA A 102 17.72 -29.88 10.23
C ALA A 102 17.30 -31.29 9.76
#